data_AF-A0A822A175-F1
#
_entry.id   AF-A0A822A175-F1
#
_cell.length_a   1.000
_cell.length_b   1.000
_cell.length_c   1.000
_cell.angle_alpha   90.00
_cell.angle_beta   90.00
_cell.angle_gamma   90.00
#
_symmetry.space_group_name_H-M   'P 1'
#
loop_
_entity.id
_entity.type
_entity.pdbx_description
1 polymer ?
#
loop_
_entity_poly.entity_id
_entity_poly.type
_entity_poly.pdbx_seq_one_letter_code
_entity_poly.pdbx_strand_id
1 'polypeptide(L)'
;DITQEEYLQTKESQNDSQQINKKKRITGEIVSPSTPRLESGLYWGYQVRKADSIRTIIENCPFDDNNREAKYDLVIGTSERGISHDEITEFPHFRHALIVFGGLQGLEKAIERDGSITAEQLFHFYINTCPQQGSRTIRTEEAILISLSCLREKLLTAAIN
;
A
#
# COMPACT_ATOMS: atom_id res chain seq x y z
N ASP A 1 29.71 -46.93 37.07
CA ASP A 1 29.29 -47.66 35.86
C ASP A 1 27.96 -48.35 36.12
N ILE A 2 26.90 -47.77 35.56
CA ILE A 2 25.55 -48.34 35.59
C ILE A 2 25.48 -49.42 34.51
N THR A 3 24.84 -50.54 34.83
CA THR A 3 24.72 -51.69 33.93
C THR A 3 23.76 -51.38 32.77
N GLN A 4 23.90 -52.06 31.63
CA GLN A 4 23.03 -51.82 30.47
C GLN A 4 21.55 -52.09 30.77
N GLU A 5 21.24 -52.98 31.71
CA GLU A 5 19.87 -53.26 32.16
C GLU A 5 19.27 -52.10 32.95
N GLU A 6 20.06 -51.46 33.82
CA GLU A 6 19.65 -50.24 34.54
C GLU A 6 19.42 -49.08 33.56
N TYR A 7 20.26 -48.95 32.52
CA TYR A 7 20.07 -47.93 31.47
C TYR A 7 18.77 -48.13 30.68
N LEU A 8 18.37 -49.39 30.42
CA LEU A 8 17.14 -49.72 29.70
C LEU A 8 15.89 -49.52 30.57
N GLN A 9 15.91 -49.91 31.84
CA GLN A 9 14.82 -49.64 32.77
C GLN A 9 14.60 -48.15 33.03
N THR A 10 15.69 -47.36 33.06
CA THR A 10 15.58 -45.90 33.21
C THR A 10 14.95 -45.26 31.98
N LYS A 11 15.19 -45.80 30.77
CA LYS A 11 14.54 -45.35 29.52
C LYS A 11 13.05 -45.73 29.44
N GLU A 12 12.67 -46.93 29.88
CA GLU A 12 11.27 -47.35 29.88
C GLU A 12 10.45 -46.58 30.94
N SER A 13 11.03 -46.35 32.12
CA SER A 13 10.39 -45.56 33.19
C SER A 13 10.29 -44.05 32.87
N GLN A 14 11.16 -43.54 31.98
CA GLN A 14 11.11 -42.15 31.50
C GLN A 14 10.20 -41.94 30.28
N ASN A 15 9.74 -43.00 29.62
CA ASN A 15 8.83 -42.90 28.48
C ASN A 15 7.35 -42.80 28.88
N ASP A 16 6.97 -43.28 30.07
CA ASP A 16 5.57 -43.21 30.56
C ASP A 16 5.21 -41.91 31.29
N SER A 17 6.18 -40.99 31.46
CA SER A 17 5.96 -39.67 32.06
C SER A 17 6.25 -38.50 31.11
N GLN A 18 6.39 -38.77 29.80
CA GLN A 18 6.13 -37.75 28.79
C GLN A 18 4.62 -37.58 28.63
N GLN A 19 3.98 -36.97 29.64
CA GLN A 19 2.74 -36.23 29.40
C GLN A 19 3.04 -35.24 28.28
N ILE A 20 2.60 -35.59 27.07
CA ILE A 20 2.57 -34.71 25.92
C ILE A 20 1.78 -33.49 26.37
N ASN A 21 2.52 -32.45 26.77
CA ASN A 21 1.99 -31.15 27.06
C ASN A 21 1.48 -30.62 25.70
N LYS A 22 0.27 -31.06 25.31
CA LYS A 22 -0.42 -30.66 24.09
C LYS A 22 -0.58 -29.16 24.22
N LYS A 23 0.37 -28.39 23.69
CA LYS A 23 0.24 -26.95 23.48
C LYS A 23 -1.13 -26.76 22.82
N LYS A 24 -2.10 -26.22 23.56
CA LYS A 24 -3.44 -25.94 23.05
C LYS A 24 -3.23 -25.13 21.77
N ARG A 25 -3.59 -25.72 20.63
CA ARG A 25 -3.49 -25.05 19.34
C ARG A 25 -4.51 -23.91 19.35
N ILE A 26 -4.06 -22.71 19.02
CA ILE A 26 -4.96 -21.59 18.79
C ILE A 26 -5.76 -21.93 17.52
N THR A 27 -7.08 -21.87 17.61
CA THR A 27 -7.99 -22.03 16.48
C THR A 27 -8.30 -20.67 15.86
N GLY A 28 -8.43 -20.61 14.54
CA GLY A 28 -8.79 -19.38 13.82
C GLY A 28 -9.44 -19.70 12.48
N GLU A 29 -10.05 -18.68 11.88
CA GLU A 29 -10.66 -18.74 10.56
C GLU A 29 -9.78 -18.02 9.54
N ILE A 30 -9.72 -18.53 8.32
CA ILE A 30 -9.03 -17.87 7.21
C ILE A 30 -9.96 -16.81 6.65
N VAL A 31 -9.50 -15.56 6.69
CA VAL A 31 -10.22 -14.41 6.14
C VAL A 31 -9.46 -13.78 4.98
N SER A 32 -10.12 -12.90 4.24
CA SER A 32 -9.47 -12.11 3.19
C SER A 32 -8.35 -11.24 3.79
N PRO A 33 -7.22 -11.03 3.10
CA PRO A 33 -6.20 -10.07 3.51
C PRO A 33 -6.73 -8.64 3.72
N SER A 34 -7.87 -8.30 3.10
CA SER A 34 -8.53 -7.00 3.26
C SER A 34 -9.36 -6.89 4.54
N THR A 35 -9.75 -8.01 5.15
CA THR A 35 -10.65 -8.07 6.32
C THR A 35 -10.13 -7.26 7.52
N PRO A 36 -8.85 -7.36 7.95
CA PRO A 36 -8.35 -6.56 9.07
C PRO A 36 -8.49 -5.04 8.87
N ARG A 37 -8.33 -4.57 7.63
CA ARG A 37 -8.47 -3.15 7.27
C ARG A 37 -9.93 -2.72 7.24
N LEU A 38 -10.80 -3.49 6.58
CA LEU A 38 -12.20 -3.12 6.36
C LEU A 38 -13.05 -3.22 7.63
N GLU A 39 -12.81 -4.22 8.47
CA GLU A 39 -13.65 -4.47 9.65
C GLU A 39 -13.08 -3.86 10.93
N SER A 40 -11.75 -3.78 11.07
CA SER A 40 -11.07 -3.33 12.29
C SER A 40 -10.27 -2.02 12.14
N GLY A 41 -10.20 -1.44 10.93
CA GLY A 41 -9.42 -0.23 10.68
C GLY A 41 -7.91 -0.39 10.85
N LEU A 42 -7.40 -1.64 10.86
CA LEU A 42 -5.98 -1.92 11.08
C LEU A 42 -5.20 -1.85 9.76
N TYR A 43 -4.05 -1.18 9.81
CA TYR A 43 -3.10 -1.22 8.71
C TYR A 43 -2.49 -2.62 8.60
N TRP A 44 -2.65 -3.25 7.44
CA TRP A 44 -2.21 -4.63 7.19
C TRP A 44 -1.11 -4.74 6.12
N GLY A 45 -0.30 -3.68 6.01
CA GLY A 45 0.77 -3.59 5.02
C GLY A 45 0.30 -3.10 3.65
N TYR A 46 1.08 -3.43 2.62
CA TYR A 46 0.82 -3.05 1.23
C TYR A 46 1.13 -4.23 0.30
N GLN A 47 0.53 -4.20 -0.89
CA GLN A 47 0.84 -5.12 -1.98
C GLN A 47 1.72 -4.43 -3.01
N VAL A 48 2.67 -5.17 -3.59
CA VAL A 48 3.54 -4.68 -4.66
C VAL A 48 3.03 -5.20 -5.98
N ARG A 49 2.79 -4.29 -6.93
CA ARG A 49 2.38 -4.61 -8.30
C ARG A 49 3.38 -4.00 -9.27
N LYS A 50 3.84 -4.80 -10.24
CA LYS A 50 4.60 -4.29 -11.40
C LYS A 50 3.62 -3.90 -12.50
N ALA A 51 3.97 -2.85 -13.24
CA ALA A 51 3.28 -2.40 -14.43
C ALA A 51 4.31 -1.95 -15.46
N ASP A 52 4.01 -2.17 -16.74
CA ASP A 52 4.95 -1.88 -17.83
C ASP A 52 4.87 -0.42 -18.29
N SER A 53 3.78 0.28 -17.95
CA SER A 53 3.49 1.64 -18.40
C SER A 53 2.62 2.38 -17.38
N ILE A 54 2.57 3.71 -17.46
CA ILE A 54 1.76 4.53 -16.55
C ILE A 54 0.26 4.33 -16.79
N ARG A 55 -0.15 4.17 -18.05
CA ARG A 55 -1.52 3.80 -18.43
C ARG A 55 -1.93 2.48 -17.78
N THR A 56 -1.09 1.45 -17.85
CA THR A 56 -1.38 0.14 -17.25
C THR A 56 -1.50 0.20 -15.72
N ILE A 57 -0.88 1.18 -15.05
CA ILE A 57 -1.09 1.38 -13.61
C ILE A 57 -2.56 1.74 -13.33
N ILE A 58 -3.15 2.62 -14.15
CA ILE A 58 -4.51 3.14 -13.97
C ILE A 58 -5.56 2.13 -14.46
N GLU A 59 -5.37 1.56 -15.66
CA GLU A 59 -6.32 0.61 -16.27
C GLU A 59 -6.42 -0.71 -15.48
N ASN A 60 -5.30 -1.24 -14.98
CA ASN A 60 -5.30 -2.49 -14.21
C ASN A 60 -5.48 -2.21 -12.71
N CYS A 61 -6.59 -1.60 -12.34
CA CYS A 61 -7.01 -1.44 -10.95
C CYS A 61 -7.33 -2.81 -10.33
N PRO A 62 -6.72 -3.21 -9.20
CA PRO A 62 -6.95 -4.52 -8.58
C PRO A 62 -8.19 -4.55 -7.67
N PHE A 63 -8.87 -3.42 -7.48
CA PHE A 63 -9.97 -3.30 -6.54
C PHE A 63 -11.29 -3.69 -7.19
N ASP A 64 -11.94 -4.70 -6.64
CA ASP A 64 -13.31 -5.11 -7.02
C ASP A 64 -14.30 -4.56 -5.98
N ASP A 65 -15.27 -3.80 -6.48
CA ASP A 65 -16.24 -3.04 -5.71
C ASP A 65 -17.67 -3.60 -5.87
N ASN A 66 -17.80 -4.94 -5.93
CA ASN A 66 -19.06 -5.69 -5.92
C ASN A 66 -20.14 -5.07 -6.85
N ASN A 67 -20.01 -5.33 -8.16
CA ASN A 67 -20.86 -4.81 -9.25
C ASN A 67 -20.52 -3.40 -9.76
N ARG A 68 -19.34 -2.88 -9.46
CA ARG A 68 -18.80 -1.66 -10.09
C ARG A 68 -17.59 -2.00 -10.94
N GLU A 69 -17.36 -1.17 -11.95
CA GLU A 69 -16.13 -1.21 -12.73
C GLU A 69 -14.93 -0.91 -11.82
N ALA A 70 -13.92 -1.78 -11.87
CA ALA A 70 -12.69 -1.62 -11.11
C ALA A 70 -11.92 -0.39 -11.59
N LYS A 71 -11.79 0.62 -10.73
CA LYS A 71 -11.06 1.85 -11.06
C LYS A 71 -10.51 2.56 -9.82
N TYR A 72 -9.52 3.41 -10.05
CA TYR A 72 -9.15 4.43 -9.08
C TYR A 72 -10.02 5.66 -9.35
N ASP A 73 -10.91 5.99 -8.42
CA ASP A 73 -11.84 7.11 -8.54
C ASP A 73 -11.21 8.46 -8.13
N LEU A 74 -10.01 8.43 -7.55
CA LEU A 74 -9.15 9.60 -7.37
C LEU A 74 -7.73 9.30 -7.85
N VAL A 75 -7.29 9.93 -8.95
CA VAL A 75 -5.92 9.77 -9.48
C VAL A 75 -5.19 11.10 -9.37
N ILE A 76 -4.07 11.10 -8.64
CA ILE A 76 -3.26 12.27 -8.34
C ILE A 76 -1.86 12.05 -8.88
N GLY A 77 -1.37 12.95 -9.74
CA GLY A 77 0.03 13.03 -10.12
C GLY A 77 0.76 14.09 -9.30
N THR A 78 2.01 13.84 -8.94
CA THR A 78 2.84 14.82 -8.22
C THR A 78 3.87 15.46 -9.15
N SER A 79 3.96 16.79 -9.17
CA SER A 79 4.93 17.54 -9.97
C SER A 79 5.19 18.93 -9.41
N GLU A 80 6.42 19.43 -9.54
CA GLU A 80 6.77 20.82 -9.20
C GLU A 80 5.97 21.84 -10.04
N ARG A 81 5.50 21.44 -11.23
CA ARG A 81 4.68 22.23 -12.15
C ARG A 81 3.18 22.11 -11.90
N GLY A 82 2.79 21.31 -10.92
CA GLY A 82 1.39 21.15 -10.53
C GLY A 82 0.85 22.36 -9.78
N ILE A 83 -0.47 22.36 -9.54
CA ILE A 83 -1.13 23.34 -8.67
C ILE A 83 -0.63 23.19 -7.24
N SER A 84 -0.47 24.29 -6.51
CA SER A 84 -0.04 24.20 -5.11
C SER A 84 -1.05 23.38 -4.30
N HIS A 85 -0.56 22.52 -3.41
CA HIS A 85 -1.45 21.80 -2.50
C HIS A 85 -2.30 22.74 -1.64
N ASP A 86 -1.84 23.97 -1.38
CA ASP A 86 -2.55 24.99 -0.61
C ASP A 86 -3.81 25.49 -1.32
N GLU A 87 -3.81 25.44 -2.66
CA GLU A 87 -4.95 25.83 -3.49
C GLU A 87 -6.04 24.74 -3.52
N ILE A 88 -5.71 23.52 -3.07
CA ILE A 88 -6.64 22.39 -3.00
C ILE A 88 -7.28 22.37 -1.63
N THR A 89 -8.52 22.82 -1.55
CA THR A 89 -9.32 22.83 -0.32
C THR A 89 -9.86 21.45 0.03
N GLU A 90 -10.35 20.71 -0.97
CA GLU A 90 -10.97 19.40 -0.78
C GLU A 90 -10.77 18.51 -2.02
N PHE A 91 -10.81 17.19 -1.80
CA PHE A 91 -10.88 16.21 -2.87
C PHE A 91 -12.32 15.73 -3.05
N PRO A 92 -12.71 15.31 -4.27
CA PRO A 92 -13.96 14.60 -4.47
C PRO A 92 -13.96 13.31 -3.66
N HIS A 93 -15.14 12.89 -3.21
CA HIS A 93 -15.28 11.63 -2.49
C HIS A 93 -14.79 10.46 -3.32
N PHE A 94 -14.01 9.57 -2.70
CA PHE A 94 -13.35 8.46 -3.38
C PHE A 94 -13.31 7.21 -2.50
N ARG A 95 -13.16 6.05 -3.13
CA ARG A 95 -12.91 4.76 -2.47
C ARG A 95 -11.47 4.28 -2.66
N HIS A 96 -10.94 4.50 -3.87
CA HIS A 96 -9.63 4.01 -4.30
C HIS A 96 -8.82 5.17 -4.88
N ALA A 97 -7.96 5.76 -4.04
CA ALA A 97 -7.01 6.78 -4.48
C ALA A 97 -5.72 6.15 -5.02
N LEU A 98 -5.19 6.74 -6.09
CA LEU A 98 -3.87 6.47 -6.64
C LEU A 98 -3.05 7.75 -6.66
N ILE A 99 -1.90 7.75 -5.99
CA ILE A 99 -0.93 8.86 -6.00
C ILE A 99 0.30 8.39 -6.77
N VAL A 100 0.65 9.10 -7.83
CA VAL A 100 1.72 8.72 -8.77
C VAL A 100 2.88 9.69 -8.66
N PHE A 101 4.08 9.11 -8.48
CA PHE A 101 5.32 9.86 -8.31
C PHE A 101 6.24 9.66 -9.50
N GLY A 102 6.82 10.77 -9.97
CA GLY A 102 7.80 10.77 -11.04
C GLY A 102 9.19 10.32 -10.57
N GLY A 103 10.03 9.94 -11.54
CA GLY A 103 11.45 9.73 -11.33
C GLY A 103 12.25 11.02 -11.51
N LEU A 104 13.54 10.90 -11.82
CA LEU A 104 14.44 12.04 -12.04
C LEU A 104 13.95 13.03 -13.11
N GLN A 105 13.22 12.55 -14.12
CA GLN A 105 12.68 13.37 -15.21
C GLN A 105 11.18 13.64 -15.03
N GLY A 106 10.67 13.52 -13.80
CA GLY A 106 9.25 13.67 -13.51
C GLY A 106 8.39 12.53 -14.05
N LEU A 107 7.09 12.78 -14.12
CA LEU A 107 6.10 11.86 -14.71
C LEU A 107 6.07 11.96 -16.23
N GLU A 108 6.55 13.08 -16.77
CA GLU A 108 6.50 13.44 -18.18
C GLU A 108 7.19 12.38 -19.04
N LYS A 109 8.36 11.89 -18.61
CA LYS A 109 9.05 10.80 -19.31
C LYS A 109 8.23 9.52 -19.40
N ALA A 110 7.43 9.21 -18.37
CA ALA A 110 6.58 8.03 -18.38
C ALA A 110 5.35 8.23 -19.27
N ILE A 111 4.79 9.45 -19.26
CA ILE A 111 3.63 9.83 -20.09
C ILE A 111 4.01 9.84 -21.58
N GLU A 112 5.15 10.45 -21.93
CA GLU A 112 5.68 10.50 -23.31
C GLU A 112 5.89 9.10 -23.91
N ARG A 113 6.25 8.11 -23.09
CA ARG A 113 6.43 6.71 -23.52
C ARG A 113 5.12 6.03 -23.89
N ASP A 114 4.01 6.46 -23.29
CA ASP A 114 2.68 5.89 -23.52
C ASP A 114 1.96 6.57 -24.71
N GLY A 115 2.65 7.47 -25.43
CA GLY A 115 2.17 8.14 -26.64
C GLY A 115 1.60 9.53 -26.38
N SER A 116 0.65 9.97 -27.21
CA SER A 116 0.08 11.34 -27.19
C SER A 116 -0.97 11.56 -26.09
N ILE A 117 -0.77 10.99 -24.90
CA ILE A 117 -1.65 11.21 -23.74
C ILE A 117 -1.10 12.40 -22.95
N THR A 118 -1.96 13.28 -22.46
CA THR A 118 -1.53 14.40 -21.60
C THR A 118 -1.71 14.06 -20.11
N ALA A 119 -1.01 14.78 -19.23
CA ALA A 119 -1.14 14.58 -17.79
C ALA A 119 -2.59 14.83 -17.31
N GLU A 120 -3.26 15.82 -17.89
CA GLU A 120 -4.65 16.19 -17.58
C GLU A 120 -5.65 15.09 -17.96
N GLN A 121 -5.29 14.20 -18.89
CA GLN A 121 -6.11 13.05 -19.24
C GLN A 121 -5.92 11.86 -18.28
N LEU A 122 -4.78 11.79 -17.60
CA LEU A 122 -4.44 10.68 -16.69
C LEU A 122 -4.79 10.99 -15.24
N PHE A 123 -4.70 12.25 -14.83
CA PHE A 123 -4.81 12.66 -13.44
C PHE A 123 -6.02 13.59 -13.24
N HIS A 124 -6.81 13.31 -12.20
CA HIS A 124 -7.81 14.25 -11.71
C HIS A 124 -7.14 15.49 -11.10
N PHE A 125 -5.98 15.30 -10.45
CA PHE A 125 -5.18 16.39 -9.88
C PHE A 125 -3.71 16.21 -10.23
N TYR A 126 -3.03 17.30 -10.57
CA TYR A 126 -1.59 17.35 -10.75
C TYR A 126 -1.00 18.38 -9.79
N ILE A 127 -0.38 17.92 -8.70
CA ILE A 127 -0.16 18.70 -7.48
C ILE A 127 1.32 18.93 -7.19
N ASN A 128 1.66 20.16 -6.83
CA ASN A 128 2.91 20.51 -6.17
C ASN A 128 2.71 20.45 -4.65
N THR A 129 3.34 19.47 -4.00
CA THR A 129 3.26 19.21 -2.56
C THR A 129 4.36 19.89 -1.75
N CYS A 130 5.28 20.60 -2.40
CA CYS A 130 6.32 21.40 -1.75
C CYS A 130 6.53 22.73 -2.51
N PRO A 131 5.56 23.67 -2.45
CA PRO A 131 5.73 24.99 -3.02
C PRO A 131 6.99 25.66 -2.43
N GLN A 132 7.68 26.45 -3.26
CA GLN A 132 8.90 27.17 -2.85
C GLN A 132 10.02 26.24 -2.32
N GLN A 133 10.12 25.01 -2.86
CA GLN A 133 11.21 24.10 -2.52
C GLN A 133 12.58 24.78 -2.63
N GLY A 134 13.40 24.64 -1.59
CA GLY A 134 14.75 25.24 -1.54
C GLY A 134 15.82 24.44 -2.28
N SER A 135 15.48 23.25 -2.79
CA SER A 135 16.35 22.43 -3.63
C SER A 135 15.92 22.50 -5.09
N ARG A 136 16.85 22.28 -6.02
CA ARG A 136 16.49 22.14 -7.44
C ARG A 136 15.64 20.90 -7.70
N THR A 137 15.82 19.86 -6.92
CA THR A 137 15.13 18.58 -7.09
C THR A 137 14.83 18.00 -5.72
N ILE A 138 13.61 17.46 -5.57
CA ILE A 138 13.22 16.60 -4.47
C ILE A 138 13.27 15.17 -5.00
N ARG A 139 14.04 14.29 -4.35
CA ARG A 139 14.14 12.89 -4.80
C ARG A 139 12.81 12.17 -4.54
N THR A 140 12.50 11.15 -5.32
CA THR A 140 11.20 10.46 -5.25
C THR A 140 10.88 9.96 -3.83
N GLU A 141 11.87 9.43 -3.10
CA GLU A 141 11.72 8.98 -1.73
C GLU A 141 11.44 10.10 -0.71
N GLU A 142 11.94 11.31 -0.96
CA GLU A 142 11.64 12.50 -0.15
C GLU A 142 10.23 13.00 -0.49
N ALA A 143 9.90 13.04 -1.78
CA ALA A 143 8.61 13.46 -2.29
C ALA A 143 7.46 12.60 -1.76
N ILE A 144 7.65 11.27 -1.62
CA ILE A 144 6.64 10.37 -1.07
C ILE A 144 6.23 10.82 0.35
N LEU A 145 7.20 11.05 1.23
CA LEU A 145 6.91 11.43 2.62
C LEU A 145 6.28 12.82 2.72
N ILE A 146 6.79 13.79 1.96
CA ILE A 146 6.24 15.16 1.93
C ILE A 146 4.80 15.13 1.43
N SER A 147 4.56 14.50 0.28
CA SER A 147 3.26 14.44 -0.35
C SER A 147 2.23 13.71 0.51
N LEU A 148 2.56 12.54 1.05
CA LEU A 148 1.60 11.79 1.88
C LEU A 148 1.26 12.52 3.18
N SER A 149 2.23 13.23 3.78
CA SER A 149 1.98 14.03 4.98
C SER A 149 1.09 15.23 4.66
N CYS A 150 1.37 15.92 3.56
CA CYS A 150 0.62 17.08 3.10
C CYS A 150 -0.83 16.73 2.73
N LEU A 151 -1.04 15.60 2.06
CA LEU A 151 -2.35 15.19 1.55
C LEU A 151 -3.20 14.43 2.57
N ARG A 152 -2.62 14.01 3.72
CA ARG A 152 -3.25 13.12 4.71
C ARG A 152 -4.65 13.57 5.11
N GLU A 153 -4.79 14.79 5.62
CA GLU A 153 -6.08 15.28 6.13
C GLU A 153 -7.13 15.34 5.01
N LYS A 154 -6.75 15.86 3.83
CA LYS A 154 -7.65 15.97 2.68
C LYS A 154 -8.13 14.60 2.20
N LEU A 155 -7.25 13.60 2.20
CA LEU A 155 -7.59 12.23 1.83
C LEU A 155 -8.52 11.58 2.87
N LEU A 156 -8.25 11.78 4.16
CA LEU A 156 -9.10 11.22 5.23
C LEU A 156 -10.50 11.84 5.24
N THR A 157 -10.62 13.13 4.96
CA THR A 157 -11.92 13.81 4.86
C THR A 157 -12.73 13.35 3.64
N ALA A 158 -12.07 13.11 2.50
CA ALA A 158 -12.75 12.73 1.26
C ALA A 158 -13.04 11.22 1.15
N ALA A 159 -12.31 10.37 1.87
CA ALA A 159 -12.48 8.93 1.79
C ALA A 159 -13.89 8.46 2.18
N ILE A 160 -14.50 7.63 1.35
CA ILE A 160 -15.74 6.92 1.65
C ILE A 160 -15.40 5.65 2.43
N ASN A 161 -15.94 5.52 3.64
CA ASN A 161 -15.85 4.29 4.45
C ASN A 161 -16.74 3.18 3.90
#